data_AF-B5YM99-F1
#
_entry.id   AF-B5YM99-F1
#
_cell.length_a   1.000
_cell.length_b   1.000
_cell.length_c   1.000
_cell.angle_alpha   90.00
_cell.angle_beta   90.00
_cell.angle_gamma   90.00
#
_symmetry.space_group_name_H-M   'P 1'
#
loop_
_entity.id
_entity.type
_entity.pdbx_description
1 polymer ?
#
loop_
_entity_poly.entity_id
_entity_poly.type
_entity_poly.pdbx_seq_one_letter_code
_entity_poly.pdbx_strand_id
1 'polypeptide(L)'
;MVDKYGDHFFSCQSFNKTTMSNAIRDGDAVDTEKKGVVKTAPLSRPFDWFMDVNHVTAATLRQGTALSTVGFDVIVISPPSPSDLLQYAPLENTTRLLRNGEKGKFMRVKGGTNKLTGHTISPDQLMGAIVDSHQALIPQVVDPWGKWNELFERTLIGDRAAPPVPSYPALRRNAQRMHELACSTRVPFGLLNSANKNWKTSHSDLWYGDSYLAADPKTWALQQIGLTITTALTAHLIAGHDNLSLPHPSST
;
A
#
# COMPACT_ATOMS: atom_id res chain seq x y z
N MET A 1 -1.89 31.21 -6.76
CA MET A 1 -0.74 31.09 -7.70
C MET A 1 -0.09 29.74 -7.41
N VAL A 2 -0.28 28.75 -8.27
CA VAL A 2 0.46 27.47 -8.21
C VAL A 2 1.94 27.83 -8.35
N ASP A 3 2.84 27.24 -7.57
CA ASP A 3 4.26 27.46 -7.88
C ASP A 3 4.55 26.89 -9.28
N LYS A 4 5.69 27.27 -9.85
CA LYS A 4 6.07 26.89 -11.22
C LYS A 4 6.08 25.37 -11.49
N TYR A 5 6.00 24.53 -10.44
CA TYR A 5 6.21 23.09 -10.50
C TYR A 5 5.02 22.25 -10.02
N GLY A 6 4.04 22.85 -9.31
CA GLY A 6 2.84 22.15 -8.83
C GLY A 6 3.11 21.10 -7.73
N ASP A 7 4.35 21.04 -7.22
CA ASP A 7 4.79 20.09 -6.21
C ASP A 7 4.36 20.49 -4.79
N HIS A 8 4.05 21.77 -4.55
CA HIS A 8 3.58 22.28 -3.26
C HIS A 8 2.34 21.53 -2.74
N PHE A 9 1.43 21.07 -3.61
CA PHE A 9 0.25 20.31 -3.22
C PHE A 9 0.58 19.00 -2.48
N PHE A 10 1.72 18.38 -2.77
CA PHE A 10 2.11 17.08 -2.23
C PHE A 10 3.33 17.15 -1.30
N SER A 11 3.93 18.34 -1.15
CA SER A 11 5.08 18.62 -0.27
C SER A 11 4.72 19.55 0.91
N CYS A 12 3.55 20.21 0.88
CA CYS A 12 3.08 21.09 1.96
C CYS A 12 2.78 20.32 3.26
N GLN A 13 3.27 20.83 4.39
CA GLN A 13 2.96 20.27 5.72
C GLN A 13 1.49 20.45 6.11
N SER A 14 0.83 21.47 5.58
CA SER A 14 -0.59 21.80 5.81
C SER A 14 -1.56 20.91 5.01
N PHE A 15 -1.12 20.36 3.87
CA PHE A 15 -1.89 19.51 2.94
C PHE A 15 -1.13 18.20 2.73
N ASN A 16 -1.00 17.42 3.81
CA ASN A 16 -0.08 16.31 3.78
C ASN A 16 -0.71 15.08 3.07
N LYS A 17 0.11 14.39 2.29
CA LYS A 17 -0.15 13.09 1.63
C LYS A 17 -0.78 12.02 2.53
N THR A 18 -0.76 12.19 3.86
CA THR A 18 -1.43 11.30 4.81
C THR A 18 -2.94 11.38 4.67
N THR A 19 -3.51 12.57 4.45
CA THR A 19 -4.97 12.72 4.23
C THR A 19 -5.42 11.92 3.02
N MET A 20 -4.66 12.00 1.92
CA MET A 20 -4.97 11.22 0.72
C MET A 20 -4.72 9.71 0.93
N SER A 21 -3.66 9.34 1.65
CA SER A 21 -3.42 7.93 2.01
C SER A 21 -4.57 7.36 2.86
N ASN A 22 -5.10 8.16 3.81
CA ASN A 22 -6.26 7.79 4.62
C ASN A 22 -7.51 7.64 3.74
N ALA A 23 -7.77 8.57 2.83
CA ALA A 23 -8.93 8.47 1.91
C ALA A 23 -8.85 7.22 1.01
N ILE A 24 -7.64 6.82 0.58
CA ILE A 24 -7.44 5.59 -0.19
C ILE A 24 -7.66 4.34 0.69
N ARG A 25 -7.19 4.37 1.94
CA ARG A 25 -7.46 3.29 2.91
C ARG A 25 -8.96 3.14 3.19
N ASP A 26 -9.66 4.25 3.41
CA ASP A 26 -11.04 4.30 3.89
C ASP A 26 -12.07 4.13 2.75
N GLY A 27 -11.65 3.71 1.56
CA GLY A 27 -12.54 3.45 0.43
C GLY A 27 -13.61 2.39 0.75
N ASP A 28 -14.77 2.51 0.09
CA ASP A 28 -15.93 1.66 0.35
C ASP A 28 -15.57 0.16 0.14
N ALA A 29 -15.87 -0.66 1.16
CA ALA A 29 -15.73 -2.13 1.21
C ALA A 29 -14.39 -2.74 1.69
N VAL A 30 -13.59 -2.05 2.51
CA VAL A 30 -12.38 -2.62 3.12
C VAL A 30 -12.48 -2.74 4.64
N ASP A 31 -12.09 -3.90 5.19
CA ASP A 31 -12.07 -4.14 6.65
C ASP A 31 -11.09 -3.19 7.38
N THR A 32 -11.55 -2.63 8.51
CA THR A 32 -10.80 -1.63 9.29
C THR A 32 -9.49 -2.12 9.93
N GLU A 33 -8.58 -1.18 10.16
CA GLU A 33 -7.23 -1.34 10.72
C GLU A 33 -7.13 -2.24 11.98
N LYS A 34 -6.50 -3.42 11.86
CA LYS A 34 -6.37 -4.41 12.96
C LYS A 34 -5.35 -3.94 14.01
N LYS A 35 -5.80 -3.82 15.26
CA LYS A 35 -4.91 -3.62 16.43
C LYS A 35 -4.46 -4.97 16.99
N GLY A 36 -3.38 -4.95 17.78
CA GLY A 36 -2.88 -6.15 18.46
C GLY A 36 -2.14 -7.15 17.56
N VAL A 37 -1.85 -6.77 16.30
CA VAL A 37 -1.10 -7.61 15.34
C VAL A 37 0.26 -8.02 15.91
N VAL A 38 0.95 -7.07 16.55
CA VAL A 38 2.21 -7.32 17.25
C VAL A 38 1.94 -7.29 18.75
N LYS A 39 1.95 -8.47 19.41
CA LYS A 39 1.62 -8.60 20.85
C LYS A 39 2.50 -7.72 21.76
N THR A 40 3.77 -7.57 21.42
CA THR A 40 4.74 -6.75 22.16
C THR A 40 4.57 -5.25 21.93
N ALA A 41 3.76 -4.85 20.94
CA ALA A 41 3.38 -3.47 20.65
C ALA A 41 1.91 -3.44 20.19
N PRO A 42 0.94 -3.68 21.09
CA PRO A 42 -0.45 -3.95 20.70
C PRO A 42 -1.16 -2.74 20.10
N LEU A 43 -0.67 -1.53 20.37
CA LEU A 43 -1.15 -0.29 19.76
C LEU A 43 -0.49 0.01 18.41
N SER A 44 0.54 -0.75 18.02
CA SER A 44 1.09 -0.62 16.68
C SER A 44 0.07 -1.04 15.65
N ARG A 45 0.06 -0.32 14.54
CA ARG A 45 -0.83 -0.58 13.42
C ARG A 45 0.04 -0.81 12.18
N PRO A 46 0.36 -2.09 11.88
CA PRO A 46 1.28 -2.41 10.82
C PRO A 46 0.64 -2.39 9.44
N PHE A 47 -0.68 -2.50 9.37
CA PHE A 47 -1.45 -2.60 8.13
C PHE A 47 -2.61 -1.62 8.20
N ASP A 48 -2.86 -0.93 7.10
CA ASP A 48 -4.05 -0.12 6.89
C ASP A 48 -5.28 -1.01 6.65
N TRP A 49 -5.10 -2.09 5.89
CA TRP A 49 -6.08 -3.14 5.67
C TRP A 49 -5.41 -4.50 5.49
N PHE A 50 -6.17 -5.60 5.57
CA PHE A 50 -5.58 -6.95 5.54
C PHE A 50 -6.56 -7.99 5.01
N MET A 51 -6.00 -9.13 4.62
CA MET A 51 -6.74 -10.36 4.35
C MET A 51 -6.21 -11.48 5.24
N ASP A 52 -7.08 -12.14 5.98
CA ASP A 52 -6.72 -13.34 6.71
C ASP A 52 -6.71 -14.54 5.76
N VAL A 53 -5.68 -15.38 5.91
CA VAL A 53 -5.51 -16.61 5.12
C VAL A 53 -6.16 -17.76 5.89
N ASN A 54 -7.11 -18.44 5.24
CA ASN A 54 -7.66 -19.66 5.81
C ASN A 54 -6.62 -20.79 5.72
N HIS A 55 -6.00 -21.12 6.85
CA HIS A 55 -4.98 -22.17 6.94
C HIS A 55 -5.49 -23.56 6.56
N VAL A 56 -6.76 -23.87 6.82
CA VAL A 56 -7.35 -25.17 6.45
C VAL A 56 -7.38 -25.29 4.94
N THR A 57 -7.89 -24.28 4.25
CA THR A 57 -7.91 -24.25 2.79
C THR A 57 -6.49 -24.22 2.22
N ALA A 58 -5.64 -23.33 2.74
CA ALA A 58 -4.27 -23.17 2.25
C ALA A 58 -3.45 -24.47 2.35
N ALA A 59 -3.62 -25.25 3.42
CA ALA A 59 -2.93 -26.53 3.60
C ALA A 59 -3.31 -27.60 2.57
N THR A 60 -4.49 -27.49 1.95
CA THR A 60 -4.92 -28.43 0.88
C THR A 60 -4.37 -28.07 -0.50
N LEU A 61 -3.84 -26.86 -0.67
CA LEU A 61 -3.33 -26.38 -1.94
C LEU A 61 -1.86 -26.78 -2.16
N ARG A 62 -1.56 -27.30 -3.35
CA ARG A 62 -0.18 -27.67 -3.76
C ARG A 62 0.82 -26.50 -3.67
N GLN A 63 0.34 -25.28 -3.85
CA GLN A 63 1.12 -24.03 -3.68
C GLN A 63 0.48 -23.16 -2.60
N GLY A 64 0.08 -23.77 -1.49
CA GLY A 64 -0.45 -23.07 -0.33
C GLY A 64 0.59 -22.21 0.38
N THR A 65 0.11 -21.33 1.25
CA THR A 65 0.96 -20.50 2.11
C THR A 65 0.77 -20.85 3.58
N ALA A 66 1.84 -20.76 4.35
CA ALA A 66 1.82 -20.87 5.81
C ALA A 66 1.49 -19.53 6.49
N LEU A 67 1.30 -18.45 5.73
CA LEU A 67 0.94 -17.15 6.28
C LEU A 67 -0.45 -17.20 6.89
N SER A 68 -0.65 -16.49 7.99
CA SER A 68 -1.96 -16.30 8.62
C SER A 68 -2.67 -15.06 8.09
N THR A 69 -1.91 -14.04 7.69
CA THR A 69 -2.43 -12.75 7.27
C THR A 69 -1.50 -12.12 6.23
N VAL A 70 -2.09 -11.52 5.20
CA VAL A 70 -1.41 -10.60 4.29
C VAL A 70 -1.98 -9.22 4.55
N GLY A 71 -1.16 -8.32 5.06
CA GLY A 71 -1.53 -6.95 5.36
C GLY A 71 -0.98 -5.98 4.33
N PHE A 72 -1.72 -4.90 4.12
CA PHE A 72 -1.43 -3.85 3.16
C PHE A 72 -1.30 -2.52 3.86
N ASP A 73 -0.35 -1.69 3.41
CA ASP A 73 -0.05 -0.41 4.04
C ASP A 73 0.10 0.64 2.96
N VAL A 74 -0.87 1.56 2.94
CA VAL A 74 -1.09 2.55 1.91
C VAL A 74 -0.16 3.74 2.14
N ILE A 75 0.47 4.21 1.08
CA ILE A 75 1.16 5.49 1.08
C ILE A 75 1.06 6.13 -0.28
N VAL A 76 0.75 7.42 -0.26
CA VAL A 76 0.96 8.25 -1.44
C VAL A 76 2.34 8.90 -1.36
N ILE A 77 3.12 8.75 -2.42
CA ILE A 77 4.38 9.48 -2.61
C ILE A 77 4.16 10.84 -3.25
N SER A 78 5.09 11.76 -3.03
CA SER A 78 5.10 13.07 -3.69
C SER A 78 5.60 12.93 -5.15
N PRO A 79 5.26 13.87 -6.04
CA PRO A 79 5.79 13.88 -7.40
C PRO A 79 7.31 14.12 -7.36
N PRO A 80 8.05 13.83 -8.45
CA PRO A 80 9.46 14.16 -8.59
C PRO A 80 9.66 15.65 -8.36
N SER A 81 10.68 15.98 -7.57
CA SER A 81 11.13 17.36 -7.43
C SER A 81 11.73 17.88 -8.74
N PRO A 82 11.88 19.20 -8.93
CA PRO A 82 12.57 19.76 -10.09
C PRO A 82 13.99 19.18 -10.29
N SER A 83 14.70 18.90 -9.20
CA SER A 83 16.02 18.24 -9.25
C SER A 83 15.95 16.81 -9.76
N ASP A 84 14.91 16.06 -9.39
CA ASP A 84 14.70 14.70 -9.90
C ASP A 84 14.48 14.72 -11.41
N LEU A 85 13.67 15.68 -11.90
CA LEU A 85 13.36 15.83 -13.34
C LEU A 85 14.58 16.20 -14.19
N LEU A 86 15.61 16.82 -13.59
CA LEU A 86 16.87 17.10 -14.27
C LEU A 86 17.81 15.89 -14.33
N GLN A 87 17.66 14.94 -13.41
CA GLN A 87 18.60 13.83 -13.24
C GLN A 87 18.19 12.55 -13.97
N TYR A 88 16.88 12.30 -14.10
CA TYR A 88 16.37 11.06 -14.70
C TYR A 88 15.23 11.35 -15.69
N ALA A 89 15.03 10.44 -16.65
CA ALA A 89 13.86 10.49 -17.51
C ALA A 89 12.55 10.37 -16.68
N PRO A 90 11.43 10.97 -17.11
CA PRO A 90 10.19 11.02 -16.32
C PRO A 90 9.68 9.66 -15.83
N LEU A 91 9.71 8.64 -16.69
CA LEU A 91 9.25 7.28 -16.34
C LEU A 91 10.18 6.59 -15.34
N GLU A 92 11.49 6.78 -15.50
CA GLU A 92 12.50 6.25 -14.59
C GLU A 92 12.37 6.89 -13.21
N ASN A 93 12.12 8.21 -13.17
CA ASN A 93 11.83 8.93 -11.93
C ASN A 93 10.64 8.34 -11.19
N THR A 94 9.52 8.17 -11.88
CA THR A 94 8.29 7.62 -11.29
C THR A 94 8.53 6.24 -10.69
N THR A 95 9.17 5.36 -11.45
CA THR A 95 9.48 3.98 -11.02
C THR A 95 10.44 3.98 -9.82
N ARG A 96 11.46 4.83 -9.83
CA ARG A 96 12.41 4.99 -8.71
C ARG A 96 11.70 5.48 -7.44
N LEU A 97 10.82 6.47 -7.55
CA LEU A 97 10.08 7.01 -6.40
C LEU A 97 9.10 6.00 -5.81
N LEU A 98 8.40 5.23 -6.65
CA LEU A 98 7.54 4.13 -6.20
C LEU A 98 8.35 3.07 -5.42
N ARG A 99 9.51 2.66 -5.95
CA ARG A 99 10.42 1.73 -5.26
C ARG A 99 10.97 2.29 -3.95
N ASN A 100 11.25 3.60 -3.89
CA ASN A 100 11.68 4.26 -2.67
C ASN A 100 10.56 4.31 -1.62
N GLY A 101 9.32 4.61 -2.03
CA GLY A 101 8.14 4.56 -1.17
C GLY A 101 7.91 3.16 -0.60
N GLU A 102 8.03 2.13 -1.45
CA GLU A 102 7.90 0.72 -1.08
C GLU A 102 8.96 0.32 -0.06
N LYS A 103 10.23 0.59 -0.35
CA LYS A 103 11.34 0.36 0.58
C LYS A 103 11.13 1.11 1.90
N GLY A 104 10.59 2.33 1.85
CA GLY A 104 10.28 3.15 3.01
C GLY A 104 9.27 2.51 3.97
N LYS A 105 8.25 1.80 3.44
CA LYS A 105 7.27 1.07 4.26
C LYS A 105 7.88 -0.14 4.97
N PHE A 106 8.88 -0.80 4.38
CA PHE A 106 9.66 -1.82 5.09
C PHE A 106 10.64 -1.20 6.11
N MET A 107 11.27 -0.09 5.77
CA MET A 107 12.22 0.63 6.63
C MET A 107 11.54 1.67 7.54
N ARG A 108 10.42 1.29 8.19
CA ARG A 108 9.66 2.22 9.06
C ARG A 108 10.56 2.96 10.03
N VAL A 109 10.25 4.24 10.27
CA VAL A 109 11.03 5.08 11.20
C VAL A 109 10.58 4.91 12.64
N LYS A 110 9.32 4.51 12.87
CA LYS A 110 8.75 4.31 14.22
C LYS A 110 8.58 2.82 14.53
N GLY A 111 8.93 2.46 15.76
CA GLY A 111 8.64 1.16 16.35
C GLY A 111 7.31 1.21 17.10
N GLY A 112 7.24 0.53 18.24
CA GLY A 112 6.05 0.55 19.08
C GLY A 112 6.37 0.40 20.56
N THR A 113 5.52 0.98 21.40
CA THR A 113 5.63 0.88 22.85
C THR A 113 4.35 0.27 23.40
N ASN A 114 4.49 -0.78 24.21
CA ASN A 114 3.39 -1.29 25.01
C ASN A 114 3.24 -0.40 26.25
N LYS A 115 2.15 0.39 26.29
CA LYS A 115 1.89 1.32 27.40
C LYS A 115 1.65 0.62 28.74
N LEU A 116 1.19 -0.63 28.73
CA LEU A 116 0.91 -1.39 29.95
C LEU A 116 2.19 -1.95 30.57
N THR A 117 3.13 -2.43 29.75
CA THR A 117 4.38 -3.05 30.22
C THR A 117 5.59 -2.10 30.19
N GLY A 118 5.48 -0.94 29.55
CA GLY A 118 6.58 0.00 29.30
C GLY A 118 7.59 -0.48 28.25
N HIS A 119 7.46 -1.70 27.74
CA HIS A 119 8.41 -2.28 26.79
C HIS A 119 8.30 -1.61 25.41
N THR A 120 9.44 -1.13 24.89
CA THR A 120 9.54 -0.50 23.56
C THR A 120 10.36 -1.38 22.63
N ILE A 121 9.82 -1.62 21.43
CA ILE A 121 10.51 -2.33 20.35
C ILE A 121 10.94 -1.35 19.26
N SER A 122 12.10 -1.61 18.66
CA SER A 122 12.59 -0.86 17.51
C SER A 122 11.71 -1.11 16.27
N PRO A 123 11.79 -0.23 15.25
CA PRO A 123 11.05 -0.46 14.00
C PRO A 123 11.43 -1.76 13.29
N ASP A 124 12.71 -2.17 13.34
CA ASP A 124 13.15 -3.42 12.73
C ASP A 124 12.69 -4.63 13.55
N GLN A 125 12.71 -4.56 14.88
CA GLN A 125 12.13 -5.60 15.74
C GLN A 125 10.64 -5.77 15.51
N LEU A 126 9.91 -4.68 15.27
CA LEU A 126 8.50 -4.72 14.89
C LEU A 126 8.30 -5.50 13.59
N MET A 127 9.12 -5.25 12.55
CA MET A 127 9.08 -6.05 11.31
C MET A 127 9.37 -7.52 11.57
N GLY A 128 10.36 -7.81 12.42
CA GLY A 128 10.68 -9.19 12.84
C GLY A 128 9.47 -9.87 13.47
N ALA A 129 8.79 -9.21 14.40
CA ALA A 129 7.61 -9.75 15.05
C ALA A 129 6.44 -10.02 14.09
N ILE A 130 6.29 -9.23 13.02
CA ILE A 130 5.29 -9.50 11.97
C ILE A 130 5.68 -10.74 11.18
N VAL A 131 6.93 -10.82 10.70
CA VAL A 131 7.42 -12.00 9.95
C VAL A 131 7.32 -13.28 10.78
N ASP A 132 7.77 -13.22 12.03
CA ASP A 132 7.84 -14.37 12.93
C ASP A 132 6.45 -14.81 13.42
N SER A 133 5.43 -13.96 13.29
CA SER A 133 4.02 -14.33 13.50
C SER A 133 3.32 -14.83 12.23
N HIS A 134 4.08 -15.20 11.19
CA HIS A 134 3.57 -15.70 9.91
C HIS A 134 2.69 -14.68 9.17
N GLN A 135 3.03 -13.40 9.25
CA GLN A 135 2.31 -12.35 8.55
C GLN A 135 3.23 -11.67 7.52
N ALA A 136 2.63 -11.21 6.41
CA ALA A 136 3.33 -10.48 5.37
C ALA A 136 2.82 -9.04 5.26
N LEU A 137 3.71 -8.13 4.90
CA LEU A 137 3.41 -6.72 4.60
C LEU A 137 3.58 -6.47 3.11
N ILE A 138 2.55 -5.92 2.46
CA ILE A 138 2.58 -5.46 1.08
C ILE A 138 2.36 -3.95 1.06
N PRO A 139 3.41 -3.16 0.75
CA PRO A 139 3.24 -1.72 0.54
C PRO A 139 2.32 -1.45 -0.66
N GLN A 140 1.25 -0.70 -0.43
CA GLN A 140 0.41 -0.12 -1.48
C GLN A 140 0.87 1.33 -1.69
N VAL A 141 1.87 1.49 -2.54
CA VAL A 141 2.45 2.80 -2.85
C VAL A 141 1.74 3.33 -4.08
N VAL A 142 1.16 4.52 -3.99
CA VAL A 142 0.47 5.20 -5.09
C VAL A 142 1.19 6.51 -5.38
N ASP A 143 1.43 6.82 -6.64
CA ASP A 143 1.96 8.12 -7.06
C ASP A 143 0.84 9.17 -7.23
N PRO A 144 1.19 10.46 -7.38
CA PRO A 144 0.20 11.52 -7.56
C PRO A 144 -0.67 11.41 -8.81
N TRP A 145 -0.39 10.47 -9.72
CA TRP A 145 -1.15 10.24 -10.94
C TRP A 145 -1.97 8.94 -10.88
N GLY A 146 -1.98 8.28 -9.71
CA GLY A 146 -2.76 7.08 -9.46
C GLY A 146 -2.09 5.77 -9.89
N LYS A 147 -0.83 5.81 -10.35
CA LYS A 147 -0.07 4.58 -10.62
C LYS A 147 0.43 4.00 -9.29
N TRP A 148 0.31 2.69 -9.13
CA TRP A 148 0.85 1.99 -7.96
C TRP A 148 2.17 1.25 -8.23
N ASN A 149 2.83 0.79 -7.17
CA ASN A 149 4.09 0.06 -7.25
C ASN A 149 3.97 -1.38 -7.80
N GLU A 150 5.09 -1.86 -8.35
CA GLU A 150 5.25 -3.16 -9.00
C GLU A 150 4.92 -4.34 -8.07
N LEU A 151 5.29 -4.27 -6.79
CA LEU A 151 5.00 -5.35 -5.83
C LEU A 151 3.50 -5.47 -5.51
N PHE A 152 2.81 -4.34 -5.38
CA PHE A 152 1.36 -4.32 -5.19
C PHE A 152 0.64 -4.80 -6.45
N GLU A 153 1.09 -4.36 -7.63
CA GLU A 153 0.60 -4.83 -8.92
C GLU A 153 0.74 -6.35 -9.08
N ARG A 154 1.92 -6.90 -8.75
CA ARG A 154 2.16 -8.35 -8.72
C ARG A 154 1.18 -9.07 -7.80
N THR A 155 0.97 -8.54 -6.60
CA THR A 155 0.08 -9.15 -5.61
C THR A 155 -1.35 -9.25 -6.13
N LEU A 156 -1.86 -8.18 -6.76
CA LEU A 156 -3.23 -8.15 -7.28
C LEU A 156 -3.41 -8.84 -8.63
N ILE A 157 -2.55 -8.54 -9.61
CA ILE A 157 -2.78 -8.83 -11.04
C ILE A 157 -1.60 -9.54 -11.70
N GLY A 158 -0.37 -9.32 -11.23
CA GLY A 158 0.82 -9.81 -11.92
C GLY A 158 1.03 -11.33 -11.81
N ASP A 159 2.15 -11.76 -12.37
CA ASP A 159 2.56 -13.16 -12.42
C ASP A 159 3.61 -13.49 -11.34
N ARG A 160 4.34 -14.60 -11.52
CA ARG A 160 5.31 -15.08 -10.53
C ARG A 160 6.55 -14.18 -10.43
N ALA A 161 6.89 -13.40 -11.46
CA ALA A 161 8.10 -12.59 -11.48
C ALA A 161 8.02 -11.48 -10.42
N ALA A 162 8.93 -11.51 -9.45
CA ALA A 162 8.96 -10.54 -8.36
C ALA A 162 9.90 -9.37 -8.69
N PRO A 163 9.58 -8.15 -8.22
CA PRO A 163 10.52 -7.05 -8.32
C PRO A 163 11.80 -7.35 -7.52
N PRO A 164 12.95 -6.80 -7.95
CA PRO A 164 14.21 -7.04 -7.27
C PRO A 164 14.19 -6.42 -5.87
N VAL A 165 14.63 -7.19 -4.87
CA VAL A 165 14.77 -6.69 -3.50
C VAL A 165 16.01 -5.80 -3.42
N PRO A 166 15.90 -4.53 -3.00
CA PRO A 166 17.03 -3.62 -2.87
C PRO A 166 17.92 -4.00 -1.68
N SER A 167 19.15 -3.46 -1.63
CA SER A 167 20.04 -3.63 -0.46
C SER A 167 19.52 -2.86 0.76
N TYR A 168 19.68 -3.46 1.95
CA TYR A 168 19.29 -2.90 3.25
C TYR A 168 20.50 -2.70 4.16
N PRO A 169 20.49 -1.68 5.03
CA PRO A 169 21.50 -1.56 6.10
C PRO A 169 21.48 -2.78 7.05
N ALA A 170 22.62 -3.14 7.62
CA ALA A 170 22.74 -4.29 8.53
C ALA A 170 21.78 -4.23 9.74
N LEU A 171 21.51 -3.02 10.25
CA LEU A 171 20.55 -2.77 11.34
C LEU A 171 19.07 -2.94 10.93
N ARG A 172 18.80 -3.17 9.65
CA ARG A 172 17.47 -3.31 9.04
C ARG A 172 17.23 -4.70 8.46
N ARG A 173 17.81 -5.73 9.10
CA ARG A 173 17.74 -7.12 8.64
C ARG A 173 16.31 -7.66 8.58
N ASN A 174 15.45 -7.31 9.53
CA ASN A 174 14.07 -7.79 9.49
C ASN A 174 13.23 -7.06 8.43
N ALA A 175 13.53 -5.78 8.16
CA ALA A 175 12.94 -5.09 7.02
C ALA A 175 13.31 -5.78 5.69
N GLN A 176 14.57 -6.21 5.54
CA GLN A 176 14.99 -7.02 4.39
C GLN A 176 14.24 -8.36 4.34
N ARG A 177 14.19 -9.11 5.44
CA ARG A 177 13.45 -10.39 5.54
C ARG A 177 11.98 -10.22 5.14
N MET A 178 11.34 -9.13 5.55
CA MET A 178 9.95 -8.83 5.20
C MET A 178 9.80 -8.55 3.70
N HIS A 179 10.69 -7.75 3.11
CA HIS A 179 10.66 -7.49 1.66
C HIS A 179 10.91 -8.79 0.87
N GLU A 180 11.89 -9.59 1.26
CA GLU A 180 12.14 -10.91 0.66
C GLU A 180 10.93 -11.84 0.76
N LEU A 181 10.24 -11.84 1.92
CA LEU A 181 8.98 -12.57 2.09
C LEU A 181 7.91 -12.06 1.12
N ALA A 182 7.71 -10.75 1.04
CA ALA A 182 6.74 -10.11 0.14
C ALA A 182 7.00 -10.44 -1.35
N CYS A 183 8.26 -10.44 -1.77
CA CYS A 183 8.67 -10.84 -3.11
C CYS A 183 8.66 -12.36 -3.34
N SER A 184 8.60 -13.19 -2.29
CA SER A 184 8.62 -14.65 -2.45
C SER A 184 7.29 -15.20 -2.97
N THR A 185 7.27 -16.47 -3.38
CA THR A 185 6.04 -17.19 -3.72
C THR A 185 5.28 -17.68 -2.50
N ARG A 186 5.76 -17.39 -1.28
CA ARG A 186 5.02 -17.67 -0.04
C ARG A 186 3.90 -16.67 0.18
N VAL A 187 3.98 -15.47 -0.39
CA VAL A 187 2.84 -14.55 -0.41
C VAL A 187 2.00 -14.86 -1.65
N PRO A 188 0.68 -15.03 -1.52
CA PRO A 188 -0.22 -15.15 -2.66
C PRO A 188 -0.10 -13.95 -3.61
N PHE A 189 -0.06 -14.20 -4.91
CA PHE A 189 0.03 -13.18 -5.96
C PHE A 189 -1.00 -13.47 -7.06
N GLY A 190 -1.26 -12.50 -7.94
CA GLY A 190 -2.30 -12.63 -8.96
C GLY A 190 -3.68 -12.92 -8.36
N LEU A 191 -3.99 -12.33 -7.20
CA LEU A 191 -5.22 -12.58 -6.44
C LEU A 191 -6.48 -12.38 -7.29
N LEU A 192 -6.56 -11.26 -8.02
CA LEU A 192 -7.72 -10.93 -8.85
C LEU A 192 -7.82 -11.84 -10.08
N ASN A 193 -6.69 -12.27 -10.65
CA ASN A 193 -6.71 -13.25 -11.76
C ASN A 193 -7.25 -14.60 -11.27
N SER A 194 -6.84 -15.03 -10.07
CA SER A 194 -7.30 -16.28 -9.47
C SER A 194 -8.79 -16.22 -9.12
N ALA A 195 -9.23 -15.12 -8.51
CA ALA A 195 -10.65 -14.87 -8.22
C ALA A 195 -11.49 -14.87 -9.49
N ASN A 196 -11.02 -14.18 -10.54
CA ASN A 196 -11.72 -14.11 -11.82
C ASN A 196 -11.84 -15.50 -12.48
N LYS A 197 -10.74 -16.27 -12.52
CA LYS A 197 -10.76 -17.64 -13.06
C LYS A 197 -11.75 -18.54 -12.30
N ASN A 198 -11.71 -18.51 -10.97
CA ASN A 198 -12.60 -19.32 -10.13
C ASN A 198 -14.07 -18.92 -10.29
N TRP A 199 -14.35 -17.61 -10.32
CA TRP A 199 -15.70 -17.08 -10.55
C TRP A 199 -16.26 -17.53 -11.89
N LYS A 200 -15.54 -17.29 -12.99
CA LYS A 200 -15.98 -17.68 -14.34
C LYS A 200 -16.20 -19.19 -14.50
N THR A 201 -15.45 -20.00 -13.75
CA THR A 201 -15.62 -21.47 -13.76
C THR A 201 -16.88 -21.90 -13.00
N SER A 202 -17.24 -21.20 -11.92
CA SER A 202 -18.37 -21.57 -11.04
C SER A 202 -19.68 -20.85 -11.39
N HIS A 203 -19.61 -19.72 -12.07
CA HIS A 203 -20.72 -18.83 -12.38
C HIS A 203 -20.62 -18.34 -13.84
N SER A 204 -20.49 -19.27 -14.79
CA SER A 204 -20.24 -18.95 -16.21
C SER A 204 -21.31 -18.06 -16.85
N ASP A 205 -22.54 -18.12 -16.32
CA ASP A 205 -23.72 -17.48 -16.91
C ASP A 205 -24.18 -16.27 -16.09
N LEU A 206 -23.42 -15.86 -15.07
CA LEU A 206 -23.77 -14.75 -14.18
C LEU A 206 -22.69 -13.67 -14.20
N TRP A 207 -23.13 -12.42 -14.07
CA TRP A 207 -22.23 -11.30 -13.82
C TRP A 207 -21.91 -11.23 -12.33
N TYR A 208 -20.68 -10.83 -12.02
CA TYR A 208 -20.27 -10.59 -10.64
C TYR A 208 -20.93 -9.34 -10.06
N GLY A 209 -20.83 -8.21 -10.76
CA GLY A 209 -21.52 -6.97 -10.39
C GLY A 209 -22.88 -6.82 -11.04
N ASP A 210 -23.52 -5.68 -10.78
CA ASP A 210 -24.90 -5.39 -11.22
C ASP A 210 -25.05 -5.18 -12.74
N SER A 211 -23.95 -5.13 -13.49
CA SER A 211 -23.98 -4.96 -14.94
C SER A 211 -22.78 -5.60 -15.64
N TYR A 212 -22.87 -5.71 -16.97
CA TYR A 212 -21.79 -6.19 -17.82
C TYR A 212 -20.48 -5.40 -17.68
N LEU A 213 -20.53 -4.15 -17.21
CA LEU A 213 -19.35 -3.32 -16.95
C LEU A 213 -18.51 -3.84 -15.78
N ALA A 214 -19.09 -4.68 -14.91
CA ALA A 214 -18.43 -5.33 -13.79
C ALA A 214 -18.68 -6.84 -13.83
N ALA A 215 -18.59 -7.44 -15.03
CA ALA A 215 -18.96 -8.84 -15.27
C ALA A 215 -18.16 -9.85 -14.44
N ASP A 216 -16.96 -9.48 -13.96
CA ASP A 216 -16.11 -10.37 -13.17
C ASP A 216 -15.43 -9.68 -11.98
N PRO A 217 -14.98 -10.46 -10.96
CA PRO A 217 -14.41 -9.90 -9.73
C PRO A 217 -13.21 -8.99 -9.97
N LYS A 218 -12.37 -9.31 -10.97
CA LYS A 218 -11.18 -8.51 -11.29
C LYS A 218 -11.60 -7.14 -11.82
N THR A 219 -12.54 -7.12 -12.76
CA THR A 219 -13.02 -5.88 -13.38
C THR A 219 -13.67 -4.99 -12.33
N TRP A 220 -14.57 -5.57 -11.51
CA TRP A 220 -15.20 -4.86 -10.40
C TRP A 220 -14.15 -4.29 -9.43
N ALA A 221 -13.21 -5.11 -8.96
CA ALA A 221 -12.22 -4.67 -7.97
C ALA A 221 -11.31 -3.56 -8.52
N LEU A 222 -10.86 -3.65 -9.78
CA LEU A 222 -10.04 -2.60 -10.39
C LEU A 222 -10.82 -1.29 -10.56
N GLN A 223 -12.12 -1.36 -10.86
CA GLN A 223 -12.98 -0.17 -10.88
C GLN A 223 -13.10 0.47 -9.49
N GLN A 224 -13.31 -0.33 -8.44
CA GLN A 224 -13.40 0.19 -7.07
C GLN A 224 -12.07 0.83 -6.62
N ILE A 225 -10.94 0.17 -6.89
CA ILE A 225 -9.61 0.73 -6.56
C ILE A 225 -9.38 2.03 -7.35
N GLY A 226 -9.67 2.03 -8.66
CA GLY A 226 -9.53 3.22 -9.50
C GLY A 226 -10.39 4.38 -9.01
N LEU A 227 -11.67 4.13 -8.73
CA LEU A 227 -12.61 5.12 -8.19
C LEU A 227 -12.12 5.67 -6.85
N THR A 228 -11.65 4.81 -5.94
CA THR A 228 -11.12 5.19 -4.63
C THR A 228 -9.91 6.11 -4.77
N ILE A 229 -8.94 5.72 -5.60
CA ILE A 229 -7.73 6.52 -5.83
C ILE A 229 -8.06 7.86 -6.48
N THR A 230 -8.89 7.87 -7.52
CA THR A 230 -9.29 9.11 -8.21
C THR A 230 -10.06 10.04 -7.29
N THR A 231 -11.01 9.52 -6.51
CA THR A 231 -11.78 10.32 -5.54
C THR A 231 -10.85 10.96 -4.50
N ALA A 232 -9.91 10.19 -3.96
CA ALA A 232 -8.93 10.69 -2.99
C ALA A 232 -8.03 11.78 -3.60
N LEU A 233 -7.54 11.57 -4.83
CA LEU A 233 -6.74 12.55 -5.58
C LEU A 233 -7.51 13.84 -5.84
N THR A 234 -8.75 13.73 -6.33
CA THR A 234 -9.59 14.90 -6.62
C THR A 234 -9.90 15.69 -5.35
N ALA A 235 -10.27 15.02 -4.25
CA ALA A 235 -10.50 15.69 -2.97
C ALA A 235 -9.24 16.44 -2.47
N HIS A 236 -8.06 15.84 -2.63
CA HIS A 236 -6.79 16.46 -2.28
C HIS A 236 -6.50 17.71 -3.14
N LEU A 237 -6.75 17.64 -4.44
CA LEU A 237 -6.57 18.77 -5.36
C LEU A 237 -7.53 19.92 -5.06
N ILE A 238 -8.81 19.62 -4.78
CA ILE A 238 -9.81 20.64 -4.38
C ILE A 238 -9.36 21.32 -3.10
N ALA A 239 -9.00 20.55 -2.07
CA ALA A 239 -8.56 21.10 -0.79
C ALA A 239 -7.34 22.02 -0.95
N GLY A 240 -6.34 21.62 -1.74
CA GLY A 240 -5.20 22.48 -2.00
C GLY A 240 -5.55 23.74 -2.83
N HIS A 241 -6.50 23.63 -3.77
CA HIS A 241 -6.94 24.77 -4.58
C HIS A 241 -7.65 25.83 -3.73
N ASP A 242 -8.58 25.40 -2.87
CA ASP A 242 -9.34 26.30 -1.99
C ASP A 242 -8.40 27.10 -1.08
N ASN A 243 -7.38 26.43 -0.53
CA ASN A 243 -6.42 27.08 0.36
C ASN A 243 -5.44 28.02 -0.35
N LEU A 244 -5.16 27.80 -1.63
CA LEU A 244 -4.38 28.76 -2.45
C LEU A 244 -5.20 29.97 -2.91
N SER A 245 -6.53 29.86 -2.84
CA SER A 245 -7.48 30.89 -3.30
C SER A 245 -7.95 31.79 -2.16
N LEU A 246 -7.72 31.40 -0.91
CA LEU A 246 -7.96 32.24 0.27
C LEU A 246 -6.83 33.28 0.42
N PRO A 247 -7.15 34.59 0.50
CA PRO A 247 -6.13 35.60 0.78
C PRO A 247 -5.52 35.34 2.14
N HIS A 248 -4.18 35.32 2.22
CA HIS A 248 -3.51 35.30 3.51
C HIS A 248 -3.94 36.53 4.32
N PRO A 249 -4.39 36.37 5.58
CA PRO A 249 -4.58 37.51 6.45
C PRO A 249 -3.21 38.20 6.58
N SER A 250 -3.13 39.42 6.07
CA SER A 250 -1.99 40.30 6.23
C SER A 250 -1.68 40.42 7.72
N SER A 251 -0.57 39.85 8.15
CA SER A 251 -0.03 39.99 9.49
C SER A 251 0.21 41.48 9.78
N THR A 252 -0.60 42.06 10.66
CA THR A 252 -0.34 43.33 11.35
C THR A 252 0.61 43.13 12.51
#